data_AF-A0A392N4I3-F1
#
_entry.id   AF-A0A392N4I3-F1
#
_cell.length_a   1.000
_cell.length_b   1.000
_cell.length_c   1.000
_cell.angle_alpha   90.00
_cell.angle_beta   90.00
_cell.angle_gamma   90.00
#
_symmetry.space_group_name_H-M   'P 1'
#
loop_
_entity.id
_entity.type
_entity.pdbx_description
1 polymer ?
#
loop_
_entity_poly.entity_id
_entity_poly.type
_entity_poly.pdbx_seq_one_letter_code
_entity_poly.pdbx_strand_id
1 'polypeptide(L)'
;MALMTDALSCLDEAFLALAKEQSRGSDIKAQATICAQYKIAVTLLLEIGRLQKVHGARAISAKDEMARLSRHLGSLPLLAKHRINCIRTAIKRNMEVQNYAYSKQMLELLSSKAPPSKQEEFRSLMDLCVQRGLTNKSIDPQEDPSQFCAATLSRLSTIGYDVCDLCGSKFSAVNAPGCIICGMGGIKRSDALAGSVGPV
;
A
#
# COMPACT_ATOMS: atom_id res chain seq x y z
N MET A 1 11.93 14.78 2.95
CA MET A 1 11.23 14.27 4.16
C MET A 1 10.23 15.31 4.67
N ALA A 2 10.59 16.60 4.78
CA ALA A 2 9.67 17.68 5.17
C ALA A 2 8.29 17.61 4.48
N LEU A 3 8.24 17.60 3.13
CA LEU A 3 6.98 17.49 2.38
C LEU A 3 6.09 16.27 2.73
N MET A 4 6.69 15.16 3.19
CA MET A 4 5.94 13.96 3.55
C MET A 4 5.39 14.06 4.98
N THR A 5 6.15 14.68 5.89
CA THR A 5 5.68 15.01 7.24
C THR A 5 4.54 16.02 7.20
N ASP A 6 4.66 17.04 6.35
CA ASP A 6 3.60 18.03 6.13
C ASP A 6 2.33 17.37 5.59
N ALA A 7 2.48 16.43 4.65
CA ALA A 7 1.35 15.66 4.11
C ALA A 7 0.64 14.81 5.18
N LEU A 8 1.36 14.24 6.16
CA LEU A 8 0.75 13.55 7.29
C LEU A 8 -0.08 14.50 8.16
N SER A 9 0.47 15.68 8.48
CA SER A 9 -0.25 16.71 9.24
C SER A 9 -1.55 17.12 8.54
N CYS A 10 -1.49 17.37 7.22
CA CYS A 10 -2.69 17.71 6.45
C CYS A 10 -3.72 16.58 6.44
N LEU A 11 -3.30 15.31 6.43
CA LEU A 11 -4.20 14.16 6.50
C LEU A 11 -4.85 14.00 7.87
N ASP A 12 -4.11 14.28 8.95
CA ASP A 12 -4.64 14.29 10.31
C ASP A 12 -5.67 15.41 10.50
N GLU A 13 -5.38 16.61 9.98
CA GLU A 13 -6.35 17.71 9.93
C GLU A 13 -7.60 17.37 9.11
N ALA A 14 -7.43 16.69 7.97
CA ALA A 14 -8.55 16.22 7.17
C ALA A 14 -9.44 15.24 7.95
N PHE A 15 -8.86 14.32 8.73
CA PHE A 15 -9.65 13.44 9.59
C PHE A 15 -10.38 14.19 10.70
N LEU A 16 -9.78 15.22 11.30
CA LEU A 16 -10.46 16.07 12.26
C LEU A 16 -11.64 16.83 11.64
N ALA A 17 -11.51 17.28 10.38
CA ALA A 17 -12.61 17.89 9.64
C ALA A 17 -13.73 16.88 9.36
N LEU A 18 -13.38 15.67 8.90
CA LEU A 18 -14.36 14.60 8.64
C LEU A 18 -15.10 14.18 9.91
N ALA A 19 -14.44 14.15 11.07
CA ALA A 19 -15.10 13.86 12.34
C ALA A 19 -16.22 14.88 12.67
N LYS A 20 -15.99 16.16 12.34
CA LYS A 20 -17.00 17.22 12.51
C LYS A 20 -18.14 17.09 11.50
N GLU A 21 -17.89 16.61 10.30
CA GLU A 21 -18.95 16.34 9.31
C GLU A 21 -19.78 15.12 9.70
N GLN A 22 -19.13 14.07 10.20
CA GLN A 22 -19.78 12.86 10.67
C GLN A 22 -20.74 13.15 11.83
N SER A 23 -20.34 14.00 12.79
CA SER A 23 -21.22 14.40 13.90
C SER A 23 -22.44 15.22 13.43
N ARG A 24 -22.39 15.78 12.22
CA ARG A 24 -23.51 16.48 11.55
C ARG A 24 -24.36 15.54 10.68
N GLY A 25 -24.05 14.25 10.65
CA GLY A 25 -24.82 13.23 9.92
C GLY A 25 -24.37 12.99 8.48
N SER A 26 -23.25 13.57 8.04
CA SER A 26 -22.73 13.33 6.69
C SER A 26 -22.17 11.91 6.53
N ASP A 27 -22.42 11.26 5.39
CA ASP A 27 -21.69 10.06 5.00
C ASP A 27 -20.28 10.45 4.52
N ILE A 28 -19.30 10.11 5.36
CA ILE A 28 -17.88 10.40 5.13
C ILE A 28 -17.07 9.16 4.74
N LYS A 29 -17.72 8.00 4.51
CA LYS A 29 -17.01 6.72 4.36
C LYS A 29 -16.02 6.73 3.21
N ALA A 30 -16.41 7.27 2.06
CA ALA A 30 -15.54 7.35 0.89
C ALA A 30 -14.33 8.26 1.13
N GLN A 31 -14.56 9.42 1.77
CA GLN A 31 -13.54 10.40 2.13
C GLN A 31 -12.56 9.84 3.17
N ALA A 32 -13.07 9.22 4.23
CA ALA A 32 -12.26 8.58 5.26
C ALA A 32 -11.42 7.44 4.67
N THR A 33 -12.00 6.65 3.74
CA THR A 33 -11.27 5.60 3.04
C THR A 33 -10.12 6.18 2.23
N ILE A 34 -10.36 7.15 1.35
CA ILE A 34 -9.29 7.71 0.50
C ILE A 34 -8.20 8.41 1.33
N CYS A 35 -8.56 9.18 2.36
CA CYS A 35 -7.61 9.79 3.29
C CYS A 35 -6.73 8.74 3.98
N ALA A 36 -7.32 7.61 4.41
CA ALA A 36 -6.57 6.53 5.03
C ALA A 36 -5.57 5.89 4.06
N GLN A 37 -5.98 5.66 2.81
CA GLN A 37 -5.06 5.11 1.80
C GLN A 37 -3.87 6.06 1.56
N TYR A 38 -4.08 7.37 1.51
CA TYR A 38 -2.99 8.35 1.40
C TYR A 38 -2.10 8.38 2.64
N LYS A 39 -2.66 8.32 3.85
CA LYS A 39 -1.89 8.29 5.10
C LYS A 39 -0.99 7.06 5.16
N ILE A 40 -1.52 5.90 4.77
CA ILE A 40 -0.76 4.65 4.67
C ILE A 40 0.32 4.76 3.58
N ALA A 41 0.02 5.34 2.41
CA ALA A 41 1.00 5.54 1.35
C ALA A 41 2.19 6.39 1.81
N VAL A 42 1.92 7.51 2.50
CA VAL A 42 2.97 8.39 3.03
C VAL A 42 3.78 7.67 4.11
N THR A 43 3.13 6.90 4.98
CA THR A 43 3.80 6.09 6.01
C THR A 43 4.75 5.07 5.39
N LEU A 44 4.31 4.35 4.35
CA LEU A 44 5.15 3.41 3.58
C LEU A 44 6.34 4.12 2.94
N LEU A 45 6.14 5.29 2.32
CA LEU A 45 7.21 6.07 1.70
C LEU A 45 8.26 6.55 2.71
N LEU A 46 7.82 6.98 3.90
CA LEU A 46 8.71 7.36 4.99
C LEU A 46 9.54 6.16 5.47
N GLU A 47 8.92 4.99 5.64
CA GLU A 47 9.64 3.79 6.09
C GLU A 47 10.64 3.29 5.04
N ILE A 48 10.25 3.25 3.76
CA ILE A 48 11.18 2.95 2.65
C ILE A 48 12.35 3.95 2.64
N GLY A 49 12.07 5.24 2.86
CA GLY A 49 13.10 6.28 2.95
C GLY A 49 14.02 6.11 4.17
N ARG A 50 13.49 5.67 5.31
CA ARG A 50 14.25 5.38 6.52
C ARG A 50 15.19 4.19 6.29
N LEU A 51 14.69 3.09 5.74
CA LEU A 51 15.48 1.90 5.41
C LEU A 51 16.62 2.23 4.46
N GLN A 52 16.37 3.07 3.44
CA GLN A 52 17.39 3.51 2.50
C GLN A 52 18.55 4.27 3.19
N LYS A 53 18.26 5.03 4.25
CA LYS A 53 19.28 5.82 4.97
C LYS A 53 20.09 4.99 5.95
N VAL A 54 19.42 4.12 6.71
CA VAL A 54 20.05 3.42 7.84
C VAL A 54 21.02 2.33 7.39
N HIS A 55 20.77 1.68 6.26
CA HIS A 55 21.49 0.44 5.92
C HIS A 55 22.54 0.56 4.81
N GLY A 56 22.74 1.76 4.25
CA GLY A 56 23.58 1.95 3.07
C GLY A 56 23.12 1.09 1.87
N ALA A 57 23.73 1.26 0.70
CA ALA A 57 23.30 0.54 -0.51
C ALA A 57 23.65 -0.97 -0.53
N ARG A 58 24.17 -1.56 0.56
CA ARG A 58 24.79 -2.91 0.56
C ARG A 58 24.13 -3.95 1.47
N ALA A 59 23.18 -3.61 2.35
CA ALA A 59 22.46 -4.61 3.14
C ALA A 59 21.35 -5.28 2.31
N ILE A 60 21.50 -6.58 2.03
CA ILE A 60 20.53 -7.36 1.23
C ILE A 60 19.15 -7.36 1.90
N SER A 61 19.08 -7.58 3.22
CA SER A 61 17.82 -7.62 3.98
C SER A 61 17.02 -6.33 3.91
N ALA A 62 17.68 -5.16 3.94
CA ALA A 62 17.01 -3.87 3.83
C ALA A 62 16.43 -3.65 2.43
N LYS A 63 17.10 -4.10 1.37
CA LYS A 63 16.58 -4.01 0.00
C LYS A 63 15.37 -4.90 -0.20
N ASP A 64 15.40 -6.13 0.34
CA ASP A 64 14.25 -7.04 0.28
C ASP A 64 13.04 -6.45 1.02
N GLU A 65 13.26 -5.84 2.18
CA GLU A 65 12.20 -5.17 2.93
C GLU A 65 11.66 -3.93 2.20
N MET A 66 12.53 -3.09 1.62
CA MET A 66 12.10 -1.96 0.79
C MET A 66 11.29 -2.44 -0.43
N ALA A 67 11.69 -3.55 -1.05
CA ALA A 67 10.96 -4.15 -2.16
C ALA A 67 9.57 -4.62 -1.70
N ARG A 68 9.47 -5.30 -0.54
CA ARG A 68 8.19 -5.71 0.06
C ARG A 68 7.26 -4.53 0.35
N LEU A 69 7.73 -3.52 1.08
CA LEU A 69 6.96 -2.31 1.39
C LEU A 69 6.51 -1.57 0.12
N SER A 70 7.36 -1.54 -0.91
CA SER A 70 6.99 -0.90 -2.18
C SER A 70 5.88 -1.65 -2.93
N ARG A 71 5.73 -2.97 -2.73
CA ARG A 71 4.58 -3.72 -3.27
C ARG A 71 3.28 -3.35 -2.56
N HIS A 72 3.31 -3.22 -1.23
CA HIS A 72 2.18 -2.69 -0.47
C HIS A 72 1.79 -1.30 -0.99
N LEU A 73 2.76 -0.41 -1.16
CA LEU A 73 2.56 0.93 -1.70
C LEU A 73 1.92 0.89 -3.11
N GLY A 74 2.39 0.03 -4.00
CA GLY A 74 1.85 -0.14 -5.35
C GLY A 74 0.42 -0.72 -5.40
N SER A 75 0.01 -1.43 -4.35
CA SER A 75 -1.33 -2.04 -4.26
C SER A 75 -2.43 -1.06 -3.83
N LEU A 76 -2.06 0.08 -3.22
CA LEU A 76 -3.02 1.04 -2.67
C LEU A 76 -3.92 1.66 -3.76
N PRO A 77 -5.25 1.75 -3.53
CA PRO A 77 -6.20 2.32 -4.48
C PRO A 77 -6.20 3.86 -4.44
N LEU A 78 -5.06 4.47 -4.72
CA LEU A 78 -4.90 5.92 -4.81
C LEU A 78 -5.44 6.45 -6.15
N LEU A 79 -5.60 7.77 -6.25
CA LEU A 79 -5.90 8.42 -7.53
C LEU A 79 -4.82 8.08 -8.57
N ALA A 80 -5.24 7.89 -9.83
CA ALA A 80 -4.40 7.37 -10.91
C ALA A 80 -3.03 8.06 -11.02
N LYS A 81 -2.99 9.40 -10.92
CA LYS A 81 -1.74 10.19 -10.98
C LYS A 81 -0.71 9.77 -9.93
N HIS A 82 -1.14 9.50 -8.70
CA HIS A 82 -0.25 9.12 -7.60
C HIS A 82 0.03 7.62 -7.60
N ARG A 83 -0.97 6.81 -7.96
CA ARG A 83 -0.84 5.35 -8.07
C ARG A 83 0.24 4.96 -9.08
N ILE A 84 0.32 5.64 -10.23
CA ILE A 84 1.38 5.40 -11.22
C ILE A 84 2.77 5.59 -10.62
N ASN A 85 2.98 6.64 -9.81
CA ASN A 85 4.27 6.89 -9.16
C ASN A 85 4.59 5.80 -8.12
N CYS A 86 3.59 5.36 -7.35
CA CYS A 86 3.74 4.26 -6.41
C CYS A 86 4.15 2.95 -7.09
N ILE A 87 3.51 2.61 -8.22
CA ILE A 87 3.85 1.42 -9.02
C ILE A 87 5.27 1.53 -9.60
N ARG A 88 5.68 2.72 -10.09
CA ARG A 88 7.07 2.92 -10.57
C ARG A 88 8.09 2.70 -9.46
N THR A 89 7.82 3.19 -8.25
CA THR A 89 8.66 2.91 -7.07
C THR A 89 8.71 1.41 -6.80
N ALA A 90 7.57 0.71 -6.87
CA ALA A 90 7.50 -0.73 -6.67
C ALA A 90 8.34 -1.51 -7.68
N ILE A 91 8.21 -1.20 -8.98
CA ILE A 91 9.01 -1.80 -10.07
C ILE A 91 10.50 -1.60 -9.79
N LYS A 92 10.93 -0.36 -9.54
CA LYS A 92 12.35 -0.05 -9.31
C LYS A 92 12.94 -0.87 -8.16
N ARG A 93 12.27 -0.88 -6.99
CA ARG A 93 12.76 -1.60 -5.81
C ARG A 93 12.74 -3.11 -5.99
N ASN A 94 11.76 -3.65 -6.72
CA ASN A 94 11.68 -5.08 -6.97
C ASN A 94 12.72 -5.55 -8.01
N MET A 95 13.06 -4.74 -9.01
CA MET A 95 14.18 -5.04 -9.91
C MET A 95 15.54 -5.05 -9.19
N GLU A 96 15.74 -4.20 -8.18
CA GLU A 96 16.98 -4.16 -7.37
C GLU A 96 17.25 -5.48 -6.61
N VAL A 97 16.21 -6.26 -6.32
CA VAL A 97 16.28 -7.56 -5.63
C VAL A 97 15.90 -8.75 -6.51
N GLN A 98 15.87 -8.55 -7.83
CA GLN A 98 15.64 -9.61 -8.83
C GLN A 98 14.22 -10.23 -8.77
N ASN A 99 13.21 -9.43 -8.41
CA ASN A 99 11.80 -9.81 -8.52
C ASN A 99 11.23 -9.45 -9.90
N TYR A 100 11.77 -10.09 -10.94
CA TYR A 100 11.51 -9.72 -12.33
C TYR A 100 10.11 -10.12 -12.83
N ALA A 101 9.53 -11.21 -12.32
CA ALA A 101 8.15 -11.57 -12.68
C ALA A 101 7.15 -10.52 -12.20
N TYR A 102 7.27 -10.08 -10.94
CA TYR A 102 6.46 -9.00 -10.39
C TYR A 102 6.65 -7.69 -11.16
N SER A 103 7.91 -7.31 -11.43
CA SER A 103 8.20 -6.05 -12.14
C SER A 103 7.62 -6.04 -13.55
N LYS A 104 7.68 -7.15 -14.30
CA LYS A 104 7.04 -7.28 -15.60
C LYS A 104 5.52 -7.10 -15.52
N GLN A 105 4.85 -7.80 -14.59
CA GLN A 105 3.41 -7.67 -14.40
C GLN A 105 2.99 -6.21 -14.13
N MET A 106 3.76 -5.49 -13.32
CA MET A 106 3.49 -4.08 -13.03
C MET A 106 3.80 -3.16 -14.23
N LEU A 107 4.81 -3.47 -15.03
CA LEU A 107 5.09 -2.76 -16.29
C LEU A 107 3.98 -2.96 -17.32
N GLU A 108 3.44 -4.17 -17.44
CA GLU A 108 2.27 -4.46 -18.29
C GLU A 108 1.05 -3.64 -17.85
N LEU A 109 0.80 -3.57 -16.54
CA LEU A 109 -0.26 -2.73 -15.99
C LEU A 109 -0.07 -1.25 -16.34
N LEU A 110 1.14 -0.70 -16.21
CA LEU A 110 1.42 0.69 -16.60
C LEU A 110 1.29 0.89 -18.12
N SER A 111 1.80 -0.05 -18.92
CA SER A 111 1.77 0.00 -20.38
C SER A 111 0.34 0.03 -20.92
N SER A 112 -0.56 -0.77 -20.34
CA SER A 112 -1.98 -0.83 -20.72
C SER A 112 -2.73 0.52 -20.57
N LYS A 113 -2.18 1.46 -19.79
CA LYS A 113 -2.78 2.77 -19.51
C LYS A 113 -1.96 3.93 -20.05
N ALA A 114 -0.83 3.65 -20.71
CA ALA A 114 0.11 4.66 -21.16
C ALA A 114 -0.14 5.05 -22.62
N PRO A 115 0.16 6.31 -23.00
CA PRO A 115 0.16 6.70 -24.40
C PRO A 115 1.26 5.95 -25.18
N PRO A 116 1.12 5.77 -26.52
CA PRO A 116 2.05 4.98 -27.33
C PRO A 116 3.53 5.35 -27.14
N SER A 117 3.84 6.65 -27.00
CA SER A 117 5.21 7.14 -26.79
C SER A 117 5.90 6.63 -25.53
N LYS A 118 5.15 6.26 -24.48
CA LYS A 118 5.69 5.68 -23.23
C LYS A 118 5.67 4.15 -23.22
N GLN A 119 4.89 3.53 -24.11
CA GLN A 119 4.80 2.06 -24.17
C GLN A 119 6.11 1.43 -24.64
N GLU A 120 6.87 2.10 -25.50
CA GLU A 120 8.17 1.62 -25.97
C GLU A 120 9.20 1.54 -24.83
N GLU A 121 9.27 2.54 -23.95
CA GLU A 121 10.14 2.52 -22.77
C GLU A 121 9.77 1.35 -21.83
N PHE A 122 8.47 1.13 -21.61
CA PHE A 122 8.02 -0.01 -20.81
C PHE A 122 8.33 -1.35 -21.47
N ARG A 123 8.26 -1.45 -22.80
CA ARG A 123 8.61 -2.66 -23.56
C ARG A 123 10.06 -3.05 -23.32
N SER A 124 11.00 -2.12 -23.46
CA SER A 124 12.42 -2.37 -23.20
C SER A 124 12.68 -2.86 -21.77
N LEU A 125 11.97 -2.34 -20.78
CA LEU A 125 12.07 -2.80 -19.39
C LEU A 125 11.44 -4.19 -19.18
N MET A 126 10.35 -4.51 -19.88
CA MET A 126 9.73 -5.84 -19.86
C MET A 126 10.66 -6.88 -20.48
N ASP A 127 11.30 -6.55 -21.60
CA ASP A 127 12.26 -7.43 -22.27
C ASP A 127 13.47 -7.71 -21.37
N LEU A 128 13.96 -6.69 -20.64
CA LEU A 128 14.98 -6.89 -19.61
C LEU A 128 14.53 -7.87 -18.53
N CYS A 129 13.28 -7.78 -18.05
CA CYS A 129 12.75 -8.74 -17.08
C CYS A 129 12.70 -10.16 -17.64
N VAL A 130 12.33 -10.32 -18.91
CA VAL A 130 12.32 -11.63 -19.60
C VAL A 130 13.74 -12.19 -19.72
N GLN A 131 14.69 -11.38 -20.19
CA GLN A 131 16.10 -11.76 -20.34
C GLN A 131 16.76 -12.18 -19.02
N ARG A 132 16.34 -11.56 -17.90
CA ARG A 132 16.85 -11.87 -16.56
C ARG A 132 16.15 -13.07 -15.90
N GLY A 133 15.14 -13.63 -16.55
CA GLY A 133 14.33 -14.74 -16.04
C GLY A 133 13.16 -14.26 -15.19
N LEU A 134 11.94 -14.67 -15.57
CA LEU A 134 10.69 -14.30 -14.89
C LEU A 134 10.49 -15.06 -13.58
N THR A 135 11.35 -14.79 -12.61
CA THR A 135 11.27 -15.33 -11.26
C THR A 135 11.19 -14.20 -10.23
N ASN A 136 10.75 -14.54 -9.02
CA ASN A 136 10.82 -13.65 -7.87
C ASN A 136 11.69 -14.27 -6.78
N LYS A 137 12.80 -13.62 -6.45
CA LYS A 137 13.78 -14.14 -5.48
C LYS A 137 13.31 -14.02 -4.04
N SER A 138 12.64 -12.93 -3.69
CA SER A 138 12.30 -12.57 -2.29
C SER A 138 10.81 -12.40 -2.02
N ILE A 139 9.95 -12.75 -2.99
CA ILE A 139 8.49 -12.71 -2.84
C ILE A 139 8.01 -14.10 -2.43
N ASP A 140 7.24 -14.14 -1.34
CA ASP A 140 6.45 -15.32 -0.99
C ASP A 140 5.30 -15.46 -2.01
N PRO A 141 5.17 -16.60 -2.74
CA PRO A 141 4.14 -16.80 -3.76
C PRO A 141 2.70 -16.66 -3.24
N GLN A 142 2.46 -16.84 -1.93
CA GLN A 142 1.13 -16.72 -1.32
C GLN A 142 0.83 -15.30 -0.81
N GLU A 143 1.82 -14.39 -0.83
CA GLU A 143 1.66 -13.05 -0.29
C GLU A 143 0.83 -12.15 -1.21
N ASP A 144 -0.36 -11.77 -0.74
CA ASP A 144 -1.14 -10.69 -1.32
C ASP A 144 -0.61 -9.32 -0.82
N PRO A 145 -0.07 -8.46 -1.70
CA PRO A 145 0.46 -7.16 -1.30
C PRO A 145 -0.61 -6.19 -0.78
N SER A 146 -1.91 -6.47 -0.95
CA SER A 146 -2.99 -5.69 -0.37
C SER A 146 -3.39 -6.12 1.05
N GLN A 147 -2.80 -7.21 1.56
CA GLN A 147 -3.02 -7.73 2.91
C GLN A 147 -1.82 -7.39 3.80
N PHE A 148 -1.87 -6.22 4.42
CA PHE A 148 -0.84 -5.78 5.34
C PHE A 148 -1.41 -4.93 6.47
N CYS A 149 -0.70 -4.93 7.59
CA CYS A 149 -1.09 -4.21 8.79
C CYS A 149 -0.79 -2.72 8.61
N ALA A 150 -1.79 -1.87 8.70
CA ALA A 150 -1.61 -0.42 8.57
C ALA A 150 -0.78 0.18 9.72
N ALA A 151 -0.65 -0.52 10.84
CA ALA A 151 0.17 -0.09 11.99
C ALA A 151 1.64 -0.47 11.85
N THR A 152 1.92 -1.73 11.49
CA THR A 152 3.28 -2.29 11.49
C THR A 152 3.87 -2.45 10.10
N LEU A 153 3.06 -2.25 9.06
CA LEU A 153 3.40 -2.49 7.64
C LEU A 153 3.84 -3.93 7.34
N SER A 154 3.62 -4.85 8.29
CA SER A 154 3.90 -6.27 8.15
C SER A 154 2.79 -6.98 7.35
N ARG A 155 3.13 -8.14 6.80
CA ARG A 155 2.17 -9.00 6.09
C ARG A 155 1.02 -9.41 7.01
N LEU A 156 -0.18 -9.49 6.46
CA LEU A 156 -1.32 -10.09 7.14
C LEU A 156 -1.68 -11.42 6.49
N SER A 157 -2.14 -12.35 7.31
CA SER A 157 -2.92 -13.48 6.82
C SER A 157 -4.22 -13.00 6.18
N THR A 158 -4.74 -13.82 5.28
CA THR A 158 -6.04 -13.58 4.63
C THR A 158 -7.25 -13.77 5.55
N ILE A 159 -7.04 -14.33 6.76
CA ILE A 159 -8.06 -14.57 7.79
C ILE A 159 -7.57 -14.12 9.16
N GLY A 160 -8.48 -13.83 10.09
CA GLY A 160 -8.17 -13.53 11.48
C GLY A 160 -7.46 -12.18 11.72
N TYR A 161 -7.72 -11.17 10.89
CA TYR A 161 -7.21 -9.81 11.06
C TYR A 161 -8.31 -8.86 11.52
N ASP A 162 -7.94 -7.68 12.01
CA ASP A 162 -8.87 -6.65 12.43
C ASP A 162 -9.04 -5.60 11.31
N VAL A 163 -10.23 -5.02 11.17
CA VAL A 163 -10.58 -4.04 10.13
C VAL A 163 -11.33 -2.87 10.73
N CYS A 164 -10.95 -1.66 10.32
CA CYS A 164 -11.72 -0.45 10.60
C CYS A 164 -13.01 -0.44 9.76
N ASP A 165 -14.16 -0.34 10.41
CA ASP A 165 -15.45 -0.34 9.72
C ASP A 165 -15.78 0.94 8.93
N LEU A 166 -15.02 2.01 9.17
CA LEU A 166 -15.11 3.28 8.45
C LEU A 166 -14.13 3.38 7.28
N CYS A 167 -12.82 3.35 7.56
CA CYS A 167 -11.79 3.60 6.55
C CYS A 167 -11.20 2.34 5.90
N GLY A 168 -11.60 1.14 6.37
CA GLY A 168 -11.16 -0.14 5.82
C GLY A 168 -9.70 -0.52 6.09
N SER A 169 -8.98 0.23 6.94
CA SER A 169 -7.60 -0.11 7.33
C SER A 169 -7.56 -1.44 8.10
N LYS A 170 -6.55 -2.27 7.81
CA LYS A 170 -6.42 -3.63 8.34
C LYS A 170 -5.29 -3.72 9.38
N PHE A 171 -5.42 -4.61 10.35
CA PHE A 171 -4.46 -4.77 11.46
C PHE A 171 -4.31 -6.23 11.90
N SER A 172 -3.13 -6.64 12.39
CA SER A 172 -2.85 -8.03 12.79
C SER A 172 -3.58 -8.44 14.07
N ALA A 173 -3.59 -7.56 15.06
CA ALA A 173 -4.45 -7.58 16.24
C ALA A 173 -4.20 -6.23 16.93
N VAL A 174 -5.20 -5.38 17.05
CA VAL A 174 -5.03 -4.07 17.68
C VAL A 174 -5.97 -3.96 18.87
N ASN A 175 -5.39 -3.93 20.07
CA ASN A 175 -6.12 -3.67 21.31
C ASN A 175 -6.27 -2.15 21.52
N ALA A 176 -6.78 -1.45 20.51
CA ALA A 176 -7.05 -0.02 20.58
C ALA A 176 -8.57 0.22 20.61
N PRO A 177 -9.03 1.22 21.37
CA PRO A 177 -10.45 1.54 21.48
C PRO A 177 -11.06 2.06 20.16
N GLY A 178 -10.22 2.41 19.18
CA GLY A 178 -10.63 2.89 17.87
C GLY A 178 -9.50 2.80 16.84
N CYS A 179 -9.83 3.11 15.58
CA CYS A 179 -8.87 3.02 14.48
C CYS A 179 -7.76 4.08 14.59
N ILE A 180 -6.52 3.64 14.74
CA ILE A 180 -5.34 4.52 14.83
C ILE A 180 -5.03 5.29 13.52
N ILE A 181 -5.63 4.88 12.39
CA ILE A 181 -5.39 5.53 11.11
C ILE A 181 -6.31 6.74 10.94
N CYS A 182 -7.62 6.55 11.10
CA CYS A 182 -8.62 7.62 10.90
C CYS A 182 -9.12 8.26 12.20
N GLY A 183 -8.86 7.67 13.37
CA GLY A 183 -9.31 8.17 14.68
C GLY A 183 -10.81 8.05 14.96
N MET A 184 -11.62 7.69 13.97
CA MET A 184 -13.09 7.75 14.06
C MET A 184 -13.77 6.36 14.05
N GLY A 185 -13.28 5.44 13.20
CA GLY A 185 -13.92 4.14 13.01
C GLY A 185 -13.64 3.14 14.12
N GLY A 186 -14.58 2.21 14.32
CA GLY A 186 -14.41 1.08 15.21
C GLY A 186 -13.59 -0.04 14.57
N ILE A 187 -12.90 -0.82 15.40
CA ILE A 187 -12.12 -1.98 14.95
C ILE A 187 -12.94 -3.25 15.16
N LYS A 188 -13.09 -4.07 14.10
CA LYS A 188 -13.84 -5.32 14.11
C LYS A 188 -13.00 -6.47 13.57
N ARG A 189 -13.20 -7.68 14.09
CA ARG A 189 -12.56 -8.90 13.57
C ARG A 189 -13.06 -9.18 12.14
N SER A 190 -12.19 -9.58 11.23
CA SER A 190 -12.51 -9.93 9.83
C SER A 190 -13.58 -11.01 9.76
N ASP A 191 -13.52 -11.98 10.67
CA ASP A 191 -14.37 -13.16 10.64
C ASP A 191 -15.82 -12.82 11.05
N ALA A 192 -16.01 -11.73 11.80
CA ALA A 192 -17.33 -11.19 12.12
C ALA A 192 -18.00 -10.49 10.91
N LEU A 193 -17.22 -10.10 9.89
CA LEU A 193 -17.74 -9.51 8.66
C LEU A 193 -18.19 -10.57 7.64
N ALA A 194 -17.67 -11.80 7.73
CA ALA A 194 -18.05 -12.91 6.85
C ALA A 194 -19.44 -13.50 7.19
N GLY A 195 -19.97 -13.23 8.40
CA GLY A 195 -21.24 -13.76 8.88
C GLY A 195 -22.51 -13.07 8.37
N SER A 196 -22.43 -12.08 7.47
CA SER A 196 -23.59 -11.33 6.97
C SER A 196 -24.12 -11.77 5.60
N VAL A 197 -23.56 -12.83 5.00
CA VAL A 197 -24.19 -13.49 3.84
C VAL A 197 -25.22 -14.48 4.36
N GLY A 198 -26.43 -13.99 4.66
CA GLY A 198 -27.58 -14.84 4.99
C GLY A 198 -27.94 -15.75 3.80
N PRO A 199 -28.52 -16.94 4.05
CA PRO A 199 -28.87 -17.88 3.00
C PRO A 199 -29.92 -17.27 2.06
N VAL A 200 -29.76 -17.57 0.77
CA VAL A 200 -30.69 -17.25 -0.33
C VAL A 200 -32.04 -17.91 -0.10
#